data_AF-A0A2U9T2E3-F1
#
_entry.id   AF-A0A2U9T2E3-F1
#
_cell.length_a   1.000
_cell.length_b   1.000
_cell.length_c   1.000
_cell.angle_alpha   90.00
_cell.angle_beta   90.00
_cell.angle_gamma   90.00
#
_symmetry.space_group_name_H-M   'P 1'
#
loop_
_entity.id
_entity.type
_entity.pdbx_description
1 polymer ?
#
loop_
_entity_poly.entity_id
_entity_poly.type
_entity_poly.pdbx_seq_one_letter_code
_entity_poly.pdbx_strand_id
1 'polypeptide(L)'
;MAVELTLGSVVGIVMSSTVLSAAVNGWVAWWLKRGDRKREDQTAKQQQNRALQDALLPLEAFAKRAEADLSPIEDAFLDYGIAEDAVFKDLKPVALHFDISPRSVLDALPLRLVDQLHEFERALDVSADWLDKHEVRFDAFDLWKLEAQRLVHFGLLACELANGIRGDLELRDSGYVIAWQRHFDAAFAKLEREYDRDPAEYPLMPEFEARLTSLAQSTAGR
;
A
#
# COMPACT_ATOMS: atom_id res chain seq x y z
N MET A 1 -16.35 87.03 -56.52
CA MET A 1 -14.99 86.47 -56.59
C MET A 1 -14.66 85.89 -55.23
N ALA A 2 -14.32 84.61 -55.22
CA ALA A 2 -14.42 83.72 -54.06
C ALA A 2 -13.22 83.85 -53.12
N VAL A 3 -13.52 83.68 -51.83
CA VAL A 3 -12.57 83.53 -50.72
C VAL A 3 -12.13 82.07 -50.70
N GLU A 4 -10.84 81.78 -50.91
CA GLU A 4 -10.27 80.46 -50.66
C GLU A 4 -9.59 80.45 -49.29
N LEU A 5 -10.23 79.75 -48.35
CA LEU A 5 -9.71 79.41 -47.04
C LEU A 5 -8.71 78.25 -47.19
N THR A 6 -7.43 78.49 -46.90
CA THR A 6 -6.45 77.41 -46.72
C THR A 6 -6.71 76.71 -45.39
N LEU A 7 -7.41 75.57 -45.45
CA LEU A 7 -7.53 74.63 -44.33
C LEU A 7 -6.15 74.02 -44.00
N GLY A 8 -5.77 74.13 -42.74
CA GLY A 8 -4.62 73.42 -42.17
C GLY A 8 -4.83 71.91 -42.17
N SER A 9 -3.77 71.17 -42.46
CA SER A 9 -3.75 69.71 -42.33
C SER A 9 -3.61 69.32 -40.85
N VAL A 10 -4.61 68.61 -40.34
CA VAL A 10 -4.54 67.86 -39.08
C VAL A 10 -4.65 66.37 -39.43
N VAL A 11 -3.93 65.55 -38.65
CA VAL A 11 -4.11 64.10 -38.48
C VAL A 11 -3.49 63.21 -39.59
N GLY A 12 -2.74 62.14 -39.30
CA GLY A 12 -2.52 61.50 -38.02
C GLY A 12 -1.43 60.45 -38.04
N ILE A 13 -0.85 60.27 -36.86
CA ILE A 13 0.02 59.16 -36.51
C ILE A 13 -0.83 57.88 -36.60
N VAL A 14 -0.69 57.12 -37.69
CA VAL A 14 -1.17 55.73 -37.77
C VAL A 14 -0.13 54.86 -37.06
N MET A 15 -0.22 54.82 -35.73
CA MET A 15 0.51 53.83 -34.92
C MET A 15 -0.43 52.67 -34.59
N SER A 16 -0.10 51.49 -35.12
CA SER A 16 -0.05 50.25 -34.33
C SER A 16 -1.37 49.59 -33.88
N SER A 17 -2.37 49.42 -34.74
CA SER A 17 -3.57 48.61 -34.40
C SER A 17 -3.43 47.10 -34.65
N THR A 18 -2.44 46.62 -35.43
CA THR A 18 -2.24 45.18 -35.69
C THR A 18 -1.37 44.46 -34.65
N VAL A 19 -0.41 45.16 -34.04
CA VAL A 19 0.52 44.55 -33.05
C VAL A 19 -0.16 44.31 -31.69
N LEU A 20 -1.11 45.18 -31.30
CA LEU A 20 -1.88 45.01 -30.05
C LEU A 20 -2.81 43.79 -30.10
N SER A 21 -3.39 43.47 -31.26
CA SER A 21 -4.32 42.34 -31.39
C SER A 21 -3.60 40.98 -31.25
N ALA A 22 -2.39 40.84 -31.81
CA ALA A 22 -1.60 39.62 -31.70
C ALA A 22 -1.09 39.36 -30.26
N ALA A 23 -0.72 40.41 -29.53
CA ALA A 23 -0.28 40.30 -28.14
C ALA A 23 -1.42 39.88 -27.19
N VAL A 24 -2.61 40.43 -27.38
CA VAL A 24 -3.81 40.05 -26.59
C VAL A 24 -4.22 38.61 -26.88
N ASN A 25 -4.19 38.17 -28.14
CA ASN A 25 -4.49 36.79 -28.51
C ASN A 25 -3.46 35.79 -27.96
N GLY A 26 -2.17 36.14 -27.97
CA GLY A 26 -1.11 35.33 -27.37
C GLY A 26 -1.23 35.19 -25.85
N TRP A 27 -1.60 36.28 -25.16
CA TRP A 27 -1.86 36.26 -23.72
C TRP A 27 -3.06 35.37 -23.36
N VAL A 28 -4.18 35.50 -24.08
CA VAL A 28 -5.38 34.69 -23.86
C VAL A 28 -5.09 33.21 -24.14
N ALA A 29 -4.40 32.88 -25.23
CA ALA A 29 -4.00 31.52 -25.54
C ALA A 29 -3.06 30.91 -24.49
N TRP A 30 -2.11 31.71 -23.98
CA TRP A 30 -1.23 31.28 -22.88
C TRP A 30 -1.99 31.07 -21.57
N TRP A 31 -2.95 31.94 -21.25
CA TRP A 31 -3.78 31.84 -20.04
C TRP A 31 -4.72 30.63 -20.10
N LEU A 32 -5.35 30.37 -21.25
CA LEU A 32 -6.14 29.17 -21.52
C LEU A 32 -5.29 27.90 -21.42
N LYS A 33 -4.13 27.85 -22.09
CA LYS A 33 -3.19 26.72 -22.01
C LYS A 33 -2.69 26.47 -20.59
N ARG A 34 -2.53 27.52 -19.78
CA ARG A 34 -2.14 27.41 -18.36
C ARG A 34 -3.30 26.94 -17.47
N GLY A 35 -4.53 27.31 -17.81
CA GLY A 35 -5.75 26.80 -17.19
C GLY A 35 -5.98 25.33 -17.52
N ASP A 36 -5.78 24.93 -18.77
CA ASP A 36 -5.94 23.55 -19.23
C ASP A 36 -4.90 22.62 -18.61
N ARG A 37 -3.62 23.04 -18.54
CA ARG A 37 -2.58 22.28 -17.79
C ARG A 37 -2.96 22.07 -16.33
N LYS A 38 -3.48 23.09 -15.66
CA LYS A 38 -3.94 22.95 -14.26
C LYS A 38 -5.10 21.97 -14.13
N ARG A 39 -6.00 21.93 -15.11
CA ARG A 39 -7.13 20.98 -15.13
C ARG A 39 -6.63 19.56 -15.39
N GLU A 40 -5.74 19.38 -16.35
CA GLU A 40 -5.08 18.09 -16.63
C GLU A 40 -4.34 17.56 -15.40
N ASP A 41 -3.54 18.41 -14.73
CA ASP A 41 -2.83 18.05 -13.50
C ASP A 41 -3.80 17.70 -12.36
N GLN A 42 -4.91 18.44 -12.23
CA GLN A 42 -5.95 18.15 -11.23
C GLN A 42 -6.66 16.83 -11.52
N THR A 43 -6.99 16.55 -12.79
CA THR A 43 -7.63 15.30 -13.19
C THR A 43 -6.70 14.11 -12.98
N ALA A 44 -5.41 14.24 -13.34
CA ALA A 44 -4.41 13.20 -13.09
C ALA A 44 -4.26 12.90 -11.59
N LYS A 45 -4.18 13.93 -10.75
CA LYS A 45 -4.14 13.78 -9.28
C LYS A 45 -5.41 13.12 -8.73
N GLN A 46 -6.58 13.51 -9.23
CA GLN A 46 -7.84 12.88 -8.80
C GLN A 46 -7.92 11.41 -9.21
N GLN A 47 -7.43 11.06 -10.40
CA GLN A 47 -7.34 9.67 -10.86
C GLN A 47 -6.38 8.86 -9.99
N GLN A 48 -5.19 9.40 -9.72
CA GLN A 48 -4.22 8.78 -8.82
C GLN A 48 -4.79 8.57 -7.41
N ASN A 49 -5.47 9.57 -6.84
CA ASN A 49 -6.07 9.44 -5.52
C ASN A 49 -7.17 8.36 -5.47
N ARG A 50 -7.96 8.24 -6.54
CA ARG A 50 -8.95 7.16 -6.65
C ARG A 50 -8.27 5.80 -6.76
N ALA A 51 -7.22 5.70 -7.57
CA ALA A 51 -6.45 4.46 -7.70
C ALA A 51 -5.83 4.03 -6.36
N LEU A 52 -5.28 4.97 -5.59
CA LEU A 52 -4.78 4.71 -4.24
C LEU A 52 -5.89 4.21 -3.30
N GLN A 53 -7.09 4.80 -3.36
CA GLN A 53 -8.24 4.28 -2.60
C GLN A 53 -8.66 2.88 -3.03
N ASP A 54 -8.64 2.59 -4.32
CA ASP A 54 -8.98 1.26 -4.86
C ASP A 54 -7.92 0.21 -4.48
N ALA A 55 -6.65 0.61 -4.35
CA ALA A 55 -5.56 -0.25 -3.87
C ALA A 55 -5.59 -0.51 -2.36
N LEU A 56 -6.25 0.36 -1.59
CA LEU A 56 -6.40 0.19 -0.14
C LEU A 56 -7.32 -0.98 0.22
N LEU A 57 -8.40 -1.18 -0.57
CA LEU A 57 -9.44 -2.17 -0.26
C LEU A 57 -8.91 -3.61 -0.21
N PRO A 58 -8.12 -4.10 -1.19
CA PRO A 58 -7.53 -5.45 -1.12
C PRO A 58 -6.59 -5.64 0.07
N LEU A 59 -5.83 -4.61 0.46
CA LEU A 59 -4.91 -4.68 1.61
C LEU A 59 -5.68 -4.79 2.93
N GLU A 60 -6.70 -3.96 3.12
CA GLU A 60 -7.56 -4.04 4.32
C GLU A 60 -8.33 -5.37 4.37
N ALA A 61 -8.81 -5.86 3.22
CA ALA A 61 -9.46 -7.16 3.13
C ALA A 61 -8.49 -8.31 3.45
N PHE A 62 -7.26 -8.24 2.95
CA PHE A 62 -6.22 -9.21 3.27
C PHE A 62 -5.91 -9.24 4.76
N ALA A 63 -5.63 -8.10 5.38
CA ALA A 63 -5.33 -7.99 6.81
C ALA A 63 -6.47 -8.56 7.67
N LYS A 64 -7.73 -8.26 7.31
CA LYS A 64 -8.90 -8.84 7.97
C LYS A 64 -8.95 -10.35 7.87
N ARG A 65 -8.70 -10.93 6.68
CA ARG A 65 -8.70 -12.38 6.48
C ARG A 65 -7.59 -13.05 7.29
N ALA A 66 -6.38 -12.50 7.23
CA ALA A 66 -5.24 -12.99 8.00
C ALA A 66 -5.52 -12.95 9.51
N GLU A 67 -6.17 -11.91 10.02
CA GLU A 67 -6.55 -11.84 11.43
C GLU A 67 -7.60 -12.89 11.81
N ALA A 68 -8.63 -13.05 10.98
CA ALA A 68 -9.68 -14.04 11.20
C ALA A 68 -9.16 -15.48 11.16
N ASP A 69 -8.13 -15.76 10.36
CA ASP A 69 -7.49 -17.07 10.27
C ASP A 69 -6.46 -17.29 11.40
N LEU A 70 -5.86 -16.22 11.93
CA LEU A 70 -4.90 -16.29 13.05
C LEU A 70 -5.57 -16.62 14.39
N SER A 71 -6.71 -15.99 14.71
CA SER A 71 -7.36 -16.18 16.01
C SER A 71 -7.64 -17.64 16.38
N PRO A 72 -8.21 -18.50 15.50
CA PRO A 72 -8.41 -19.91 15.81
C PRO A 72 -7.11 -20.68 16.08
N ILE A 73 -6.02 -20.32 15.40
CA ILE A 73 -4.70 -20.94 15.60
C ILE A 73 -4.17 -20.57 17.01
N GLU A 74 -4.31 -19.31 17.40
CA GLU A 74 -3.91 -18.85 18.74
C GLU A 74 -4.71 -19.52 19.85
N ASP A 75 -6.02 -19.67 19.66
CA ASP A 75 -6.90 -20.40 20.58
C ASP A 75 -6.46 -21.87 20.71
N ALA A 76 -6.14 -22.53 19.58
CA ALA A 76 -5.63 -23.90 19.59
C ALA A 76 -4.32 -24.04 20.37
N PHE A 77 -3.39 -23.07 20.25
CA PHE A 77 -2.16 -23.07 21.04
C PHE A 77 -2.39 -22.88 22.55
N LEU A 78 -3.44 -22.18 22.97
CA LEU A 78 -3.79 -22.06 24.39
C LEU A 78 -4.26 -23.40 24.97
N ASP A 79 -5.01 -24.18 24.18
CA ASP A 79 -5.60 -25.45 24.61
C ASP A 79 -4.67 -26.66 24.41
N TYR A 80 -3.54 -26.48 23.72
CA TYR A 80 -2.60 -27.55 23.38
C TYR A 80 -2.13 -28.36 24.60
N GLY A 81 -1.90 -27.72 25.75
CA GLY A 81 -1.47 -28.44 26.97
C GLY A 81 -2.49 -29.43 27.56
N ILE A 82 -3.74 -29.41 27.07
CA ILE A 82 -4.84 -30.27 27.54
C ILE A 82 -5.13 -31.38 26.53
N ALA A 83 -5.21 -31.02 25.25
CA ALA A 83 -5.67 -31.91 24.18
C ALA A 83 -4.59 -32.24 23.14
N GLU A 84 -3.36 -31.75 23.33
CA GLU A 84 -2.21 -31.97 22.45
C GLU A 84 -2.58 -31.71 20.98
N ASP A 85 -2.10 -32.51 20.04
CA ASP A 85 -2.35 -32.34 18.60
C ASP A 85 -3.84 -32.39 18.20
N ALA A 86 -4.73 -32.85 19.08
CA ALA A 86 -6.15 -32.90 18.75
C ALA A 86 -6.77 -31.50 18.55
N VAL A 87 -6.22 -30.46 19.18
CA VAL A 87 -6.70 -29.06 19.04
C VAL A 87 -6.57 -28.54 17.60
N PHE A 88 -5.63 -29.09 16.84
CA PHE A 88 -5.34 -28.64 15.48
C PHE A 88 -6.15 -29.37 14.41
N LYS A 89 -6.83 -30.48 14.75
CA LYS A 89 -7.55 -31.31 13.77
C LYS A 89 -8.73 -30.61 13.13
N ASP A 90 -9.36 -29.69 13.87
CA ASP A 90 -10.54 -28.94 13.42
C ASP A 90 -10.17 -27.61 12.74
N LEU A 91 -8.89 -27.24 12.72
CA LEU A 91 -8.42 -26.06 12.01
C LEU A 91 -8.51 -26.27 10.51
N LYS A 92 -8.96 -25.21 9.82
CA LYS A 92 -9.07 -25.22 8.37
C LYS A 92 -7.76 -24.79 7.74
N PRO A 93 -7.31 -25.43 6.65
CA PRO A 93 -6.16 -24.95 5.88
C PRO A 93 -6.32 -23.47 5.53
N VAL A 94 -5.24 -22.72 5.73
CA VAL A 94 -5.23 -21.27 5.55
C VAL A 94 -4.97 -20.94 4.09
N ALA A 95 -5.99 -20.36 3.44
CA ALA A 95 -5.97 -20.01 2.02
C ALA A 95 -5.74 -18.49 1.83
N LEU A 96 -4.59 -18.00 2.28
CA LEU A 96 -4.19 -16.62 2.02
C LEU A 96 -3.97 -16.39 0.53
N HIS A 97 -4.65 -15.39 0.00
CA HIS A 97 -4.46 -14.88 -1.35
C HIS A 97 -4.59 -13.36 -1.32
N PHE A 98 -3.80 -12.69 -2.15
CA PHE A 98 -3.85 -11.26 -2.33
C PHE A 98 -4.44 -10.92 -3.70
N ASP A 99 -5.59 -10.27 -3.70
CA ASP A 99 -6.27 -9.89 -4.93
C ASP A 99 -5.69 -8.57 -5.44
N ILE A 100 -4.66 -8.64 -6.29
CA ILE A 100 -4.09 -7.44 -6.90
C ILE A 100 -5.17 -6.65 -7.65
N SER A 101 -5.14 -5.33 -7.47
CA SER A 101 -6.07 -4.41 -8.14
C SER A 101 -6.02 -4.56 -9.66
N PRO A 102 -7.14 -4.30 -10.37
CA PRO A 102 -7.17 -4.35 -11.83
C PRO A 102 -6.08 -3.47 -12.47
N ARG A 103 -5.60 -3.87 -13.65
CA ARG A 103 -4.54 -3.15 -14.38
C ARG A 103 -4.81 -1.65 -14.52
N SER A 104 -6.06 -1.25 -14.73
CA SER A 104 -6.46 0.15 -14.82
C SER A 104 -6.20 0.96 -13.55
N VAL A 105 -6.22 0.31 -12.38
CA VAL A 105 -5.84 0.91 -11.09
C VAL A 105 -4.32 1.02 -11.02
N LEU A 106 -3.61 -0.08 -11.31
CA LEU A 106 -2.14 -0.13 -11.25
C LEU A 106 -1.48 0.92 -12.16
N ASP A 107 -2.00 1.11 -13.38
CA ASP A 107 -1.47 2.09 -14.34
C ASP A 107 -1.52 3.54 -13.83
N ALA A 108 -2.37 3.82 -12.83
CA ALA A 108 -2.52 5.14 -12.20
C ALA A 108 -1.83 5.27 -10.85
N LEU A 109 -1.20 4.20 -10.33
CA LEU A 109 -0.46 4.21 -9.07
C LEU A 109 0.99 4.68 -9.26
N PRO A 110 1.65 5.19 -8.20
CA PRO A 110 3.10 5.36 -8.20
C PRO A 110 3.80 4.03 -8.48
N LEU A 111 4.81 4.02 -9.37
CA LEU A 111 5.56 2.81 -9.75
C LEU A 111 6.08 2.04 -8.53
N ARG A 112 6.61 2.76 -7.54
CA ARG A 112 7.09 2.15 -6.28
C ARG A 112 6.01 1.33 -5.58
N LEU A 113 4.77 1.82 -5.53
CA LEU A 113 3.67 1.11 -4.89
C LEU A 113 3.26 -0.12 -5.71
N VAL A 114 3.24 -0.01 -7.05
CA VAL A 114 2.98 -1.15 -7.94
C VAL A 114 4.01 -2.25 -7.71
N ASP A 115 5.29 -1.90 -7.63
CA ASP A 115 6.36 -2.85 -7.34
C ASP A 115 6.17 -3.51 -5.97
N GLN A 116 5.83 -2.74 -4.93
CA GLN A 116 5.55 -3.26 -3.58
C GLN A 116 4.36 -4.24 -3.56
N LEU A 117 3.28 -3.95 -4.28
CA LEU A 117 2.11 -4.83 -4.34
C LEU A 117 2.43 -6.15 -5.06
N HIS A 118 3.23 -6.12 -6.13
CA HIS A 118 3.68 -7.33 -6.83
C HIS A 118 4.73 -8.11 -6.04
N GLU A 119 5.60 -7.43 -5.28
CA GLU A 119 6.51 -8.10 -4.37
C GLU A 119 5.75 -8.79 -3.22
N PHE A 120 4.73 -8.13 -2.67
CA PHE A 120 3.85 -8.70 -1.65
C PHE A 120 3.15 -9.97 -2.13
N GLU A 121 2.51 -9.93 -3.30
CA GLU A 121 1.85 -11.10 -3.91
C GLU A 121 2.84 -12.26 -4.13
N ARG A 122 3.99 -11.97 -4.77
CA ARG A 122 5.00 -13.00 -5.03
C ARG A 122 5.59 -13.60 -3.76
N ALA A 123 5.83 -12.78 -2.74
CA ALA A 123 6.36 -13.24 -1.46
C ALA A 123 5.34 -14.17 -0.76
N LEU A 124 4.05 -13.85 -0.85
CA LEU A 124 2.99 -14.71 -0.31
C LEU A 124 2.98 -16.09 -0.98
N ASP A 125 3.06 -16.13 -2.31
CA ASP A 125 3.10 -17.38 -3.08
C ASP A 125 4.36 -18.20 -2.76
N VAL A 126 5.53 -17.57 -2.72
CA VAL A 126 6.79 -18.22 -2.38
C VAL A 126 6.76 -18.81 -0.98
N SER A 127 6.14 -18.10 -0.03
CA SER A 127 5.99 -18.54 1.35
C SER A 127 5.04 -19.73 1.48
N ALA A 128 3.93 -19.74 0.74
CA ALA A 128 3.01 -20.89 0.65
C ALA A 128 3.73 -22.13 0.07
N ASP A 129 4.39 -21.94 -1.07
CA ASP A 129 5.21 -22.97 -1.74
C ASP A 129 6.30 -23.55 -0.84
N TRP A 130 6.90 -22.71 0.01
CA TRP A 130 7.91 -23.13 0.96
C TRP A 130 7.30 -24.03 2.05
N LEU A 131 6.15 -23.63 2.60
CA LEU A 131 5.46 -24.40 3.64
C LEU A 131 5.02 -25.78 3.12
N ASP A 132 4.40 -25.83 1.94
CA ASP A 132 3.95 -27.06 1.28
C ASP A 132 5.12 -28.06 1.09
N LYS A 133 6.32 -27.56 0.72
CA LYS A 133 7.52 -28.40 0.53
C LYS A 133 8.08 -28.95 1.84
N HIS A 134 7.75 -28.35 2.97
CA HIS A 134 8.27 -28.73 4.28
C HIS A 134 7.21 -29.36 5.20
N GLU A 135 5.93 -29.38 4.81
CA GLU A 135 4.81 -29.92 5.59
C GLU A 135 5.10 -31.34 6.13
N VAL A 136 5.66 -32.21 5.30
CA VAL A 136 5.96 -33.61 5.67
C VAL A 136 7.07 -33.74 6.72
N ARG A 137 7.84 -32.67 6.98
CA ARG A 137 8.96 -32.66 7.92
C ARG A 137 8.58 -32.18 9.32
N PHE A 138 7.43 -31.51 9.45
CA PHE A 138 7.00 -30.91 10.72
C PHE A 138 5.83 -31.71 11.30
N ASP A 139 5.73 -31.71 12.62
CA ASP A 139 4.50 -32.15 13.27
C ASP A 139 3.41 -31.07 13.14
N ALA A 140 2.20 -31.39 13.61
CA ALA A 140 1.07 -30.47 13.50
C ALA A 140 1.33 -29.17 14.28
N PHE A 141 1.96 -29.26 15.45
CA PHE A 141 2.24 -28.10 16.31
C PHE A 141 3.18 -27.12 15.62
N ASP A 142 4.28 -27.62 15.04
CA ASP A 142 5.25 -26.80 14.32
C ASP A 142 4.70 -26.26 13.01
N LEU A 143 3.90 -27.04 12.28
CA LEU A 143 3.26 -26.59 11.05
C LEU A 143 2.32 -25.40 11.31
N TRP A 144 1.45 -25.50 12.32
CA TRP A 144 0.54 -24.40 12.67
C TRP A 144 1.25 -23.18 13.24
N LYS A 145 2.42 -23.38 13.84
CA LYS A 145 3.27 -22.28 14.30
C LYS A 145 3.90 -21.53 13.12
N LEU A 146 4.37 -22.25 12.10
CA LEU A 146 4.84 -21.66 10.86
C LEU A 146 3.69 -20.92 10.14
N GLU A 147 2.48 -21.49 10.12
CA GLU A 147 1.32 -20.81 9.54
C GLU A 147 0.97 -19.53 10.30
N ALA A 148 1.05 -19.53 11.64
CA ALA A 148 0.88 -18.32 12.45
C ALA A 148 1.94 -17.25 12.13
N GLN A 149 3.21 -17.65 11.95
CA GLN A 149 4.27 -16.73 11.52
C GLN A 149 3.96 -16.11 10.15
N ARG A 150 3.45 -16.90 9.20
CA ARG A 150 3.05 -16.45 7.87
C ARG A 150 1.94 -15.40 7.96
N LEU A 151 0.87 -15.71 8.70
CA LEU A 151 -0.28 -14.83 8.91
C LEU A 151 0.13 -13.50 9.55
N VAL A 152 0.95 -13.56 10.60
CA VAL A 152 1.46 -12.37 11.29
C VAL A 152 2.33 -11.53 10.38
N HIS A 153 3.26 -12.14 9.65
CA HIS A 153 4.19 -11.41 8.77
C HIS A 153 3.44 -10.67 7.65
N PHE A 154 2.61 -11.36 6.88
CA PHE A 154 1.89 -10.75 5.77
C PHE A 154 0.74 -9.86 6.24
N GLY A 155 0.12 -10.16 7.38
CA GLY A 155 -0.86 -9.29 8.02
C GLY A 155 -0.28 -7.92 8.40
N LEU A 156 0.92 -7.91 9.00
CA LEU A 156 1.65 -6.67 9.30
C LEU A 156 2.01 -5.89 8.04
N LEU A 157 2.57 -6.56 7.03
CA LEU A 157 2.91 -5.91 5.75
C LEU A 157 1.68 -5.28 5.08
N ALA A 158 0.54 -5.97 5.08
CA ALA A 158 -0.70 -5.43 4.53
C ALA A 158 -1.17 -4.19 5.30
N CYS A 159 -1.12 -4.22 6.64
CA CYS A 159 -1.43 -3.07 7.49
C CYS A 159 -0.47 -1.89 7.24
N GLU A 160 0.83 -2.14 7.11
CA GLU A 160 1.85 -1.12 6.83
C GLU A 160 1.62 -0.45 5.47
N LEU A 161 1.38 -1.24 4.42
CA LEU A 161 1.06 -0.72 3.09
C LEU A 161 -0.25 0.09 3.10
N ALA A 162 -1.29 -0.42 3.77
CA ALA A 162 -2.56 0.27 3.89
C ALA A 162 -2.41 1.62 4.61
N ASN A 163 -1.70 1.65 5.75
CA ASN A 163 -1.44 2.88 6.48
C ASN A 163 -0.57 3.86 5.69
N GLY A 164 0.41 3.37 4.93
CA GLY A 164 1.21 4.19 4.00
C GLY A 164 0.34 4.90 2.96
N ILE A 165 -0.54 4.15 2.28
CA ILE A 165 -1.49 4.72 1.31
C ILE A 165 -2.43 5.74 1.96
N ARG A 166 -2.95 5.44 3.17
CA ARG A 166 -3.81 6.39 3.91
C ARG A 166 -3.07 7.68 4.25
N GLY A 167 -1.80 7.57 4.64
CA GLY A 167 -0.92 8.71 4.88
C GLY A 167 -0.71 9.55 3.62
N ASP A 168 -0.41 8.91 2.48
CA ASP A 168 -0.26 9.58 1.18
C ASP A 168 -1.54 10.32 0.74
N LEU A 169 -2.71 9.81 1.13
CA LEU A 169 -4.01 10.40 0.86
C LEU A 169 -4.48 11.41 1.92
N GLU A 170 -3.69 11.64 2.99
CA GLU A 170 -4.08 12.45 4.16
C GLU A 170 -5.42 12.00 4.78
N LEU A 171 -5.74 10.69 4.68
CA LEU A 171 -6.93 10.13 5.27
C LEU A 171 -6.73 9.91 6.77
N ARG A 172 -7.81 10.03 7.53
CA ARG A 172 -7.81 9.60 8.94
C ARG A 172 -7.45 8.13 9.04
N ASP A 173 -6.72 7.74 10.08
CA ASP A 173 -6.41 6.34 10.35
C ASP A 173 -7.67 5.47 10.45
N SER A 174 -7.57 4.23 9.94
CA SER A 174 -8.62 3.24 10.09
C SER A 174 -8.54 2.60 11.46
N GLY A 175 -9.62 2.71 12.25
CA GLY A 175 -9.69 2.04 13.56
C GLY A 175 -9.56 0.51 13.45
N TYR A 176 -10.00 -0.08 12.33
CA TYR A 176 -9.87 -1.50 12.06
C TYR A 176 -8.41 -1.89 11.76
N VAL A 177 -7.75 -1.18 10.85
CA VAL A 177 -6.34 -1.45 10.51
C VAL A 177 -5.44 -1.29 11.72
N ILE A 178 -5.68 -0.27 12.56
CA ILE A 178 -4.97 -0.11 13.83
C ILE A 178 -5.20 -1.31 14.76
N ALA A 179 -6.44 -1.79 14.86
CA ALA A 179 -6.76 -2.92 15.73
C ALA A 179 -6.08 -4.21 15.24
N TRP A 180 -6.14 -4.51 13.94
CA TRP A 180 -5.47 -5.67 13.34
C TRP A 180 -3.95 -5.57 13.48
N GLN A 181 -3.37 -4.41 13.19
CA GLN A 181 -1.94 -4.20 13.37
C GLN A 181 -1.49 -4.45 14.81
N ARG A 182 -2.21 -3.92 15.80
CA ARG A 182 -1.91 -4.19 17.22
C ARG A 182 -2.01 -5.66 17.58
N HIS A 183 -2.98 -6.37 17.00
CA HIS A 183 -3.12 -7.80 17.21
C HIS A 183 -1.91 -8.55 16.65
N PHE A 184 -1.53 -8.27 15.40
CA PHE A 184 -0.34 -8.87 14.79
C PHE A 184 0.96 -8.49 15.50
N ASP A 185 1.12 -7.25 15.97
CA ASP A 185 2.29 -6.82 16.74
C ASP A 185 2.39 -7.62 18.06
N ALA A 186 1.26 -7.85 18.74
CA ALA A 186 1.23 -8.65 19.96
C ALA A 186 1.55 -10.13 19.69
N ALA A 187 1.01 -10.69 18.60
CA ALA A 187 1.32 -12.04 18.16
C ALA A 187 2.80 -12.18 17.75
N PHE A 188 3.34 -11.22 17.02
CA PHE A 188 4.76 -11.15 16.66
C PHE A 188 5.65 -11.17 17.92
N ALA A 189 5.36 -10.30 18.90
CA ALA A 189 6.10 -10.24 20.16
C ALA A 189 5.95 -11.51 21.01
N LYS A 190 4.89 -12.30 20.83
CA LYS A 190 4.73 -13.62 21.45
C LYS A 190 5.65 -14.63 20.77
N LEU A 191 5.61 -14.71 19.44
CA LEU A 191 6.46 -15.60 18.63
C LEU A 191 7.96 -15.32 18.84
N GLU A 192 8.35 -14.04 18.88
CA GLU A 192 9.73 -13.61 19.19
C GLU A 192 10.19 -14.12 20.56
N ARG A 193 9.37 -13.94 21.61
CA ARG A 193 9.69 -14.44 22.96
C ARG A 193 9.78 -15.96 23.05
N GLU A 194 9.04 -16.68 22.23
CA GLU A 194 9.12 -18.14 22.15
C GLU A 194 10.40 -18.57 21.45
N TYR A 195 10.75 -17.92 20.32
CA TYR A 195 12.03 -18.13 19.64
C TYR A 195 13.22 -17.85 20.57
N ASP A 196 13.23 -16.72 21.27
CA ASP A 196 14.31 -16.34 22.19
C ASP A 196 14.49 -17.34 23.35
N ARG A 197 13.42 -18.07 23.72
CA ARG A 197 13.47 -19.08 24.78
C ARG A 197 14.20 -20.33 24.33
N ASP A 198 13.98 -20.75 23.09
CA ASP A 198 14.63 -21.95 22.52
C ASP A 198 14.87 -21.82 20.99
N PRO A 199 15.92 -21.09 20.58
CA PRO A 199 16.17 -20.85 19.16
C PRO A 199 16.53 -22.12 18.37
N ALA A 200 17.00 -23.17 19.04
CA ALA A 200 17.50 -24.37 18.38
C ALA A 200 16.36 -25.31 17.94
N GLU A 201 15.25 -25.29 18.67
CA GLU A 201 14.08 -26.14 18.43
C GLU A 201 12.89 -25.37 17.85
N TYR A 202 12.98 -24.03 17.72
CA TYR A 202 11.89 -23.22 17.20
C TYR A 202 11.93 -23.11 15.66
N PRO A 203 10.96 -23.69 14.94
CA PRO A 203 10.93 -23.57 13.48
C PRO A 203 10.63 -22.13 13.07
N LEU A 204 11.44 -21.59 12.16
CA LEU A 204 11.26 -20.24 11.63
C LEU A 204 11.03 -20.26 10.13
N MET A 205 10.06 -19.46 9.70
CA MET A 205 9.94 -19.08 8.30
C MET A 205 11.07 -18.09 7.93
N PRO A 206 11.62 -18.18 6.70
CA PRO A 206 12.68 -17.26 6.26
C PRO A 206 12.32 -15.78 6.40
N GLU A 207 11.06 -15.42 6.12
CA GLU A 207 10.59 -14.04 6.18
C GLU A 207 10.46 -13.54 7.63
N PHE A 208 10.14 -14.44 8.56
CA PHE A 208 10.07 -14.13 9.98
C PHE A 208 11.48 -13.95 10.57
N GLU A 209 12.42 -14.83 10.22
CA GLU A 209 13.84 -14.73 10.59
C GLU A 209 14.46 -13.41 10.10
N ALA A 210 14.19 -13.04 8.85
CA ALA A 210 14.65 -11.78 8.28
C ALA A 210 14.11 -10.57 9.06
N ARG A 211 12.84 -10.62 9.49
CA ARG A 211 12.21 -9.55 10.27
C ARG A 211 12.83 -9.41 11.67
N LEU A 212 13.08 -10.53 12.36
CA LEU A 212 13.78 -10.54 13.66
C LEU A 212 15.19 -9.94 13.55
N THR A 213 15.94 -10.36 12.53
CA THR A 213 17.31 -9.88 12.30
C THR A 213 17.35 -8.38 12.01
N SER A 214 16.40 -7.87 11.22
CA SER A 214 16.28 -6.44 10.92
C SER A 214 15.99 -5.61 12.18
N LEU A 215 15.14 -6.10 13.09
CA LEU A 215 14.84 -5.40 14.34
C LEU A 215 16.06 -5.33 15.27
N ALA A 216 16.81 -6.44 15.39
CA ALA A 216 18.03 -6.49 16.19
C ALA A 216 19.11 -5.50 15.70
N GLN A 217 19.25 -5.34 14.38
CA GLN A 217 20.17 -4.35 13.80
C GLN A 217 19.71 -2.91 14.06
N SER A 218 18.40 -2.65 14.04
CA SER A 218 17.85 -1.33 14.34
C SER A 218 18.00 -0.92 15.81
N THR A 219 18.02 -1.87 16.75
CA THR A 219 18.18 -1.59 18.18
C THR A 219 19.65 -1.46 18.57
N ALA A 220 20.56 -2.19 17.94
CA ALA A 220 22.01 -2.12 18.17
C ALA A 220 22.67 -0.85 17.59
N GLY A 221 22.02 -0.16 16.65
CA GLY A 221 22.51 1.06 16.00
C GLY A 221 22.11 2.38 16.69
N ARG A 222 21.49 2.34 17.87
CA ARG A 222 21.15 3.51 18.71
C ARG A 222 21.99 3.55 19.97
#